data_AF-A0ABD3EUT8-F1
#
_entry.id   AF-A0ABD3EUT8-F1
#
_cell.length_a   1.000
_cell.length_b   1.000
_cell.length_c   1.000
_cell.angle_alpha   90.00
_cell.angle_beta   90.00
_cell.angle_gamma   90.00
#
_symmetry.space_group_name_H-M   'P 1'
#
loop_
_entity.id
_entity.type
_entity.pdbx_description
1 polymer ?
#
loop_
_entity_poly.entity_id
_entity_poly.type
_entity_poly.pdbx_seq_one_letter_code
_entity_poly.pdbx_strand_id
1 'polypeptide(L)'
;MDQLPQVPPPGTSPRSSNSWSRCDKPVARVAPTNTTTCQVCSNSIAPGEWQLGLMYIHVEGFMLMEWYHLRCSKSLQGSGLENVLETVQSEMTATQKQEFHLACQHIANP
;
A
#
# COMPACT_ATOMS: atom_id res chain seq x y z
N MET A 1 13.86 -10.98 -36.88
CA MET A 1 12.68 -10.52 -36.10
C MET A 1 13.04 -10.68 -34.64
N ASP A 2 13.81 -9.72 -34.14
CA ASP A 2 14.30 -9.68 -32.77
C ASP A 2 13.12 -9.61 -31.81
N GLN A 3 12.95 -10.65 -30.99
CA GLN A 3 11.99 -10.64 -29.90
C GLN A 3 12.49 -9.62 -28.86
N LEU A 4 11.74 -8.53 -28.71
CA LEU A 4 11.89 -7.59 -27.61
C LEU A 4 11.80 -8.36 -26.27
N PRO A 5 12.75 -8.16 -25.34
CA PRO A 5 12.65 -8.74 -24.00
C PRO A 5 11.33 -8.32 -23.35
N GLN A 6 10.54 -9.30 -22.91
CA GLN A 6 9.30 -9.01 -22.20
C GLN A 6 9.62 -8.41 -20.84
N VAL A 7 9.31 -7.13 -20.67
CA VAL A 7 9.41 -6.45 -19.37
C VAL A 7 8.27 -6.97 -18.50
N PRO A 8 8.54 -7.58 -17.33
CA PRO A 8 7.49 -8.00 -16.43
C PRO A 8 6.65 -6.79 -15.97
N PRO A 9 5.33 -6.96 -15.76
CA PRO A 9 4.47 -5.88 -15.33
C PRO A 9 4.97 -5.23 -14.02
N PRO A 10 4.79 -3.92 -13.85
CA PRO A 10 5.21 -3.24 -12.62
C PRO A 10 4.57 -3.92 -11.39
N GLY A 11 5.39 -4.47 -10.49
CA GLY A 11 4.93 -5.08 -9.23
C GLY A 11 5.04 -6.60 -9.12
N THR A 12 5.43 -7.33 -10.17
CA THR A 12 5.47 -8.81 -10.11
C THR A 12 6.86 -9.42 -9.91
N SER A 13 7.91 -8.61 -9.75
CA SER A 13 9.26 -9.13 -9.51
C SER A 13 9.53 -9.28 -8.01
N PRO A 14 10.10 -10.41 -7.53
CA PRO A 14 10.62 -10.48 -6.17
C PRO A 14 11.74 -9.43 -6.08
N ARG A 15 11.45 -8.26 -5.51
CA ARG A 15 12.41 -7.15 -5.41
C ARG A 15 13.45 -7.47 -4.34
N SER A 16 14.39 -8.36 -4.68
CA SER A 16 15.64 -8.56 -3.94
C SER A 16 16.76 -7.65 -4.46
N SER A 17 16.43 -6.58 -5.21
CA SER A 17 17.44 -5.61 -5.63
C SER A 17 17.72 -4.63 -4.49
N ASN A 18 18.98 -4.52 -4.07
CA ASN A 18 19.53 -3.56 -3.10
C ASN A 18 19.31 -2.08 -3.48
N SER A 19 18.55 -1.80 -4.53
CA SER A 19 18.37 -0.48 -5.12
C SER A 19 17.07 0.20 -4.68
N TRP A 20 16.11 -0.52 -4.10
CA TRP A 20 14.87 0.04 -3.57
C TRP A 20 14.83 -0.04 -2.05
N SER A 21 14.65 1.10 -1.40
CA SER A 21 14.47 1.21 0.05
C SER A 21 13.03 1.59 0.35
N ARG A 22 12.37 0.85 1.25
CA ARG A 22 11.05 1.23 1.75
C ARG A 22 11.20 2.41 2.73
N CYS A 23 10.31 3.38 2.65
CA CYS A 23 10.18 4.40 3.68
C CYS A 23 9.44 3.83 4.89
N ASP A 24 9.93 4.12 6.09
CA ASP A 24 9.37 3.55 7.33
C ASP A 24 7.98 4.09 7.70
N LYS A 25 7.53 5.17 7.05
CA LYS A 25 6.24 5.80 7.35
C LYS A 25 5.17 5.34 6.35
N PRO A 26 4.26 4.41 6.73
CA PRO A 26 3.07 4.13 5.94
C PRO A 26 2.13 5.33 5.95
N VAL A 27 1.35 5.47 4.88
CA VAL A 27 0.29 6.48 4.75
C VAL A 27 -1.06 5.81 4.57
N ALA A 28 -2.15 6.48 4.89
CA ALA A 28 -3.50 6.02 4.58
C ALA A 28 -4.35 7.17 4.08
N ARG A 29 -5.21 6.87 3.13
CA ARG A 29 -6.18 7.83 2.61
C ARG A 29 -7.42 7.12 2.11
N VAL A 30 -8.50 7.87 1.99
CA VAL A 30 -9.65 7.47 1.19
C VAL A 30 -9.25 7.52 -0.29
N ALA A 31 -9.54 6.46 -1.03
CA ALA A 31 -9.23 6.35 -2.45
C ALA A 31 -10.06 7.39 -3.23
N PRO A 32 -9.41 8.33 -3.95
CA PRO A 32 -10.13 9.35 -4.72
C PRO A 32 -10.68 8.79 -6.04
N THR A 33 -10.11 7.69 -6.54
CA THR A 33 -10.38 7.08 -7.84
C THR A 33 -10.25 5.57 -7.75
N ASN A 34 -10.74 4.84 -8.76
CA ASN A 34 -10.63 3.38 -8.86
C ASN A 34 -9.37 2.92 -9.63
N THR A 35 -8.32 3.76 -9.67
CA THR A 35 -7.12 3.49 -10.47
C THR A 35 -6.02 2.79 -9.68
N THR A 36 -6.13 2.72 -8.35
CA THR A 36 -5.18 2.02 -7.50
C THR A 36 -5.54 0.54 -7.41
N THR A 37 -4.53 -0.32 -7.52
CA THR A 37 -4.67 -1.78 -7.43
C THR A 37 -3.95 -2.27 -6.19
N CYS A 38 -4.63 -3.09 -5.40
CA CYS A 38 -4.04 -3.69 -4.21
C CYS A 38 -2.92 -4.66 -4.59
N GLN A 39 -1.72 -4.48 -4.04
CA GLN A 39 -0.57 -5.34 -4.35
C GLN A 39 -0.65 -6.75 -3.73
N VAL A 40 -1.63 -7.03 -2.87
CA VAL A 40 -1.84 -8.36 -2.27
C VAL A 40 -2.84 -9.18 -3.06
N CYS A 41 -4.01 -8.62 -3.39
CA CYS A 41 -5.09 -9.36 -4.04
C CYS A 41 -5.28 -9.03 -5.52
N SER A 42 -4.50 -8.08 -6.07
CA SER A 42 -4.56 -7.63 -7.46
C SER A 42 -5.91 -7.04 -7.92
N ASN A 43 -6.85 -6.83 -7.00
CA ASN A 43 -8.12 -6.16 -7.29
C ASN A 43 -8.00 -4.64 -7.13
N SER A 44 -8.84 -3.90 -7.84
CA SER A 44 -8.91 -2.44 -7.69
C SER A 44 -9.44 -2.05 -6.30
N ILE A 45 -9.03 -0.88 -5.82
CA ILE A 45 -9.53 -0.29 -4.58
C ILE A 45 -10.61 0.73 -4.96
N ALA A 46 -11.81 0.56 -4.43
CA ALA A 46 -12.94 1.35 -4.89
C ALA A 46 -12.84 2.81 -4.38
N PRO A 47 -13.34 3.81 -5.15
CA PRO A 47 -13.41 5.19 -4.68
C PRO A 47 -14.23 5.26 -3.39
N GLY A 48 -13.76 6.02 -2.41
CA GLY A 48 -14.39 6.10 -1.08
C GLY A 48 -13.92 5.03 -0.09
N GLU A 49 -13.21 3.99 -0.52
CA GLU A 49 -12.59 3.03 0.40
C GLU A 49 -11.25 3.55 0.93
N TRP A 50 -10.92 3.18 2.17
CA TRP A 50 -9.59 3.44 2.72
C TRP A 50 -8.54 2.51 2.11
N GLN A 51 -7.38 3.09 1.76
CA GLN A 51 -6.20 2.37 1.27
C GLN A 51 -4.96 2.74 2.08
N LEU A 52 -4.09 1.75 2.29
CA LEU A 52 -2.75 1.93 2.86
C LEU A 52 -1.74 2.13 1.73
N GLY A 53 -0.84 3.09 1.90
CA GLY A 53 0.24 3.40 0.99
C GLY A 53 1.59 3.10 1.62
N LEU A 54 2.47 2.42 0.89
CA LEU A 54 3.87 2.23 1.23
C LEU A 54 4.72 2.90 0.17
N MET A 55 5.62 3.79 0.60
CA MET A 55 6.52 4.47 -0.30
C MET A 55 7.85 3.71 -0.40
N TYR A 56 8.37 3.58 -1.61
CA TYR A 56 9.68 3.02 -1.91
C TYR A 56 10.47 4.04 -2.72
N ILE A 57 11.74 4.19 -2.37
CA ILE A 57 12.67 5.12 -3.02
C ILE A 57 13.78 4.30 -3.66
N HIS A 58 14.03 4.55 -4.94
CA HIS A 58 15.16 3.98 -5.66
C HIS A 58 16.43 4.79 -5.38
N VAL A 59 17.59 4.15 -5.40
CA VAL A 59 18.90 4.82 -5.30
C VAL A 59 19.12 5.89 -6.39
N GLU A 60 18.43 5.78 -7.53
CA GLU A 60 18.47 6.79 -8.62
C GLU A 60 17.44 7.92 -8.44
N GLY A 61 16.72 7.96 -7.31
CA GLY A 61 15.76 9.01 -6.98
C GLY A 61 14.32 8.76 -7.46
N PHE A 62 14.04 7.63 -8.11
CA PHE A 62 12.65 7.26 -8.44
C PHE A 62 11.85 6.96 -7.17
N MET A 63 10.57 7.32 -7.16
CA MET A 63 9.65 7.00 -6.07
C MET A 63 8.51 6.14 -6.59
N LEU A 64 8.16 5.11 -5.81
CA LEU A 64 7.02 4.25 -6.06
C LEU A 64 6.12 4.26 -4.83
N MET A 65 4.81 4.37 -5.05
CA MET A 65 3.79 4.21 -4.03
C MET A 65 2.98 2.95 -4.33
N GLU A 66 3.04 1.99 -3.42
CA GLU A 66 2.22 0.78 -3.48
C GLU A 66 0.99 0.94 -2.60
N TRP A 67 -0.17 0.52 -3.11
CA TRP A 67 -1.44 0.63 -2.42
C TRP A 67 -2.00 -0.73 -2.02
N TYR A 68 -2.70 -0.76 -0.89
CA TYR A 68 -3.23 -1.97 -0.28
C TYR A 68 -4.62 -1.72 0.30
N HIS A 69 -5.55 -2.67 0.15
CA HIS A 69 -6.77 -2.64 0.94
C HIS A 69 -6.44 -2.79 2.43
N LEU A 70 -7.22 -2.15 3.29
CA LEU A 70 -7.13 -2.37 4.74
C LEU A 70 -7.29 -3.85 5.12
N ARG A 71 -8.22 -4.59 4.48
CA ARG A 71 -8.41 -6.04 4.72
C ARG A 71 -7.20 -6.91 4.35
N CYS A 72 -6.38 -6.43 3.42
CA CYS A 72 -5.18 -7.12 2.96
C CYS A 72 -3.94 -6.80 3.82
N SER A 73 -4.07 -5.88 4.79
CA SER A 73 -2.95 -5.46 5.64
C SER A 73 -2.34 -6.58 6.48
N LYS A 74 -3.10 -7.63 6.80
CA LYS A 74 -2.58 -8.81 7.52
C LYS A 74 -1.43 -9.49 6.78
N SER A 75 -1.45 -9.49 5.44
CA SER A 75 -0.38 -10.04 4.60
C SER A 75 0.90 -9.20 4.63
N LEU A 76 0.87 -8.00 5.22
CA LEU A 76 2.04 -7.13 5.40
C LEU A 76 2.80 -7.45 6.71
N GLN A 77 2.13 -8.09 7.67
CA GLN A 77 2.73 -8.50 8.94
C GLN A 77 3.81 -9.55 8.65
N GLY A 78 5.06 -9.27 9.04
CA GLY A 78 6.23 -10.09 8.71
C GLY A 78 7.20 -9.47 7.70
N SER A 79 6.80 -8.38 7.01
CA SER A 79 7.69 -7.60 6.14
C SER A 79 8.40 -6.44 6.88
N GLY A 80 8.46 -6.47 8.21
CA GLY A 80 8.89 -5.34 9.05
C GLY A 80 7.88 -4.19 9.12
N LEU A 81 6.60 -4.47 8.83
CA LEU A 81 5.46 -3.53 8.97
C LEU A 81 4.56 -3.99 10.11
N GLU A 82 5.14 -4.19 11.29
CA GLU A 82 4.35 -4.46 12.48
C GLU A 82 3.51 -3.22 12.82
N ASN A 83 2.25 -3.44 13.21
CA ASN A 83 1.33 -2.38 13.62
C ASN A 83 1.09 -1.28 12.56
N VAL A 84 1.17 -1.61 11.26
CA VAL A 84 0.98 -0.64 10.16
C VAL A 84 -0.31 0.20 10.28
N LEU A 85 -1.40 -0.41 10.75
CA LEU A 85 -2.68 0.27 10.99
C LEU A 85 -2.62 1.28 12.15
N GLU A 86 -1.75 1.05 13.13
CA GLU A 86 -1.52 1.99 14.23
C GLU A 86 -0.56 3.09 13.80
N THR A 87 0.57 2.74 13.17
CA THR A 87 1.60 3.69 12.74
C THR A 87 1.04 4.77 11.81
N VAL A 88 0.15 4.37 10.89
CA VAL A 88 -0.43 5.29 9.90
C VAL A 88 -1.32 6.37 10.52
N GLN A 89 -1.81 6.15 11.73
CA GLN A 89 -2.63 7.12 12.44
C GLN A 89 -1.79 8.26 13.06
N SER A 90 -0.47 8.11 13.19
CA SER A 90 0.39 9.10 13.89
C SER A 90 0.24 10.53 13.35
N GLU A 91 0.11 10.70 12.03
CA GLU A 91 -0.02 11.99 11.36
C GLU A 91 -1.48 12.37 11.00
N MET A 92 -2.47 11.57 11.42
CA MET A 92 -3.89 11.86 11.18
C MET A 92 -4.47 12.86 12.18
N THR A 93 -5.39 13.70 11.72
CA THR A 93 -6.27 14.50 12.59
C THR A 93 -7.18 13.61 13.43
N ALA A 94 -7.75 14.15 14.51
CA ALA A 94 -8.69 13.42 15.36
C ALA A 94 -9.89 12.84 14.58
N THR A 95 -10.47 13.64 13.67
CA THR A 95 -11.57 13.20 12.82
C THR A 95 -11.16 12.06 11.89
N GLN A 96 -10.02 12.18 11.22
CA GLN A 96 -9.50 11.13 10.34
C GLN A 96 -9.22 9.83 11.11
N LYS A 97 -8.66 9.91 12.33
CA LYS A 97 -8.45 8.74 13.18
C LYS A 97 -9.76 8.03 13.50
N GLN A 98 -10.81 8.78 13.82
CA GLN A 98 -12.12 8.22 14.12
C GLN A 98 -12.72 7.51 12.90
N GLU A 99 -12.73 8.16 11.73
CA GLU A 99 -13.20 7.57 10.47
C GLU A 99 -12.40 6.33 10.07
N PHE A 100 -11.07 6.40 10.22
CA PHE A 100 -10.18 5.28 9.93
C PHE A 100 -10.41 4.10 10.87
N HIS A 101 -10.64 4.35 12.16
CA HIS A 101 -10.94 3.31 13.13
C HIS A 101 -12.29 2.64 12.81
N LEU A 102 -13.32 3.41 12.48
CA LEU A 102 -14.60 2.84 12.02
C LEU A 102 -14.42 1.96 10.78
N ALA A 103 -13.63 2.39 9.81
CA ALA A 103 -13.31 1.60 8.62
C ALA A 103 -12.55 0.30 8.98
N CYS A 104 -11.61 0.35 9.91
CA CYS A 104 -10.90 -0.85 10.40
C CYS A 104 -11.86 -1.84 11.08
N GLN A 105 -12.82 -1.36 11.87
CA GLN A 105 -13.81 -2.21 12.55
C GLN A 105 -14.76 -2.89 11.56
N HIS A 106 -15.22 -2.17 10.55
CA HIS A 106 -16.10 -2.71 9.50
C HIS A 106 -15.43 -3.84 8.71
N ILE A 107 -14.10 -3.84 8.62
CA ILE A 107 -13.34 -4.88 7.94
C ILE A 107 -13.10 -6.11 8.83
N ALA A 108 -13.06 -5.92 10.15
CA ALA A 108 -12.91 -7.02 11.10
C ALA A 108 -14.20 -7.84 11.23
N ASN A 109 -15.37 -7.22 11.00
CA ASN A 109 -16.70 -7.82 11.06
C ASN A 109 -17.47 -7.53 9.76
N PRO A 110 -17.23 -8.30 8.68
CA PRO A 110 -17.85 -8.06 7.37
C PRO A 110 -19.36 -8.28 7.36
#